data_AF-A0A2H1W117-F1
#
_entry.id   AF-A0A2H1W117-F1
#
_cell.length_a   1.000
_cell.length_b   1.000
_cell.length_c   1.000
_cell.angle_alpha   90.00
_cell.angle_beta   90.00
_cell.angle_gamma   90.00
#
_symmetry.space_group_name_H-M   'P 1'
#
loop_
_entity.id
_entity.type
_entity.pdbx_description
1 polymer ?
#
loop_
_entity_poly.entity_id
_entity_poly.type
_entity_poly.pdbx_seq_one_letter_code
_entity_poly.pdbx_strand_id
1 'polypeptide(L)'
;MASSSTPSWGYCSNENMDGNDSFIIRSQEFQRMTTLRFGTFPPQGVIKDPHLNSPPEIKAVTSDEVRLIVQEVVQKELDMMAQKFSNMIVTIINRELEPIKSEIRDLKESFNFHTTEFDRLQSEHVELTNNYKNVKKENDILNKTVGDLSQRLNYLEQQARSNNLEIQCLPENKQENLFTVVKQLGSVVGCEIKDSDIMNCTRTAKLQTSNDRPRSVVVQLVSPKIRDLLLASVIKYNKRTPESKLSTADLGLAGSKSPVYVVEHLSPAHKALHAATRLRAKEKGYKFVWIRNGRIFVRKNIDSDHILIKNLEAINKILITSVRDFNKTHPNDDRLNTKCIGLPGDRRPVYVAEYLPATSRKLFYEAREFAKQKGYKFCWTANGNIFLRKTEGVKQVLVKSVETLRNLQLDINQ
;
A
#
# COMPACT_ATOMS: atom_id res chain seq x y z
N MET A 1 2.06 39.41 -9.86
CA MET A 1 0.74 38.88 -10.27
C MET A 1 0.84 37.37 -10.32
N ALA A 2 0.45 36.69 -9.25
CA ALA A 2 0.25 35.25 -9.21
C ALA A 2 -0.73 34.98 -8.06
N SER A 3 -1.95 34.57 -8.41
CA SER A 3 -3.00 34.16 -7.48
C SER A 3 -2.90 32.65 -7.25
N SER A 4 -2.89 32.29 -5.97
CA SER A 4 -3.06 30.95 -5.42
C SER A 4 -4.55 30.64 -5.26
N SER A 5 -4.95 29.40 -5.56
CA SER A 5 -6.29 28.90 -5.30
C SER A 5 -6.24 27.58 -4.51
N THR A 6 -6.69 27.67 -3.26
CA THR A 6 -7.16 26.57 -2.41
C THR A 6 -8.69 26.58 -2.39
N PRO A 7 -9.39 25.43 -2.34
CA PRO A 7 -10.83 25.42 -2.10
C PRO A 7 -11.15 25.25 -0.60
N SER A 8 -11.96 26.17 -0.11
CA SER A 8 -12.67 26.15 1.17
C SER A 8 -14.07 25.57 0.95
N TRP A 9 -14.49 24.61 1.79
CA TRP A 9 -15.87 24.10 1.81
C TRP A 9 -16.76 25.07 2.57
N GLY A 10 -17.83 25.53 1.91
CA GLY A 10 -18.82 26.45 2.46
C GLY A 10 -19.99 25.73 3.13
N TYR A 11 -20.45 26.31 4.24
CA TYR A 11 -21.75 26.10 4.84
C TYR A 11 -22.80 26.98 4.16
N CYS A 12 -24.02 26.45 3.99
CA CYS A 12 -25.32 27.12 3.83
C CYS A 12 -26.38 26.01 3.79
N SER A 13 -27.65 26.12 4.16
CA SER A 13 -28.49 26.98 5.01
C SER A 13 -29.89 26.33 4.94
N ASN A 14 -30.72 26.53 5.96
CA ASN A 14 -32.12 26.07 6.03
C ASN A 14 -33.01 26.64 4.92
N GLU A 15 -33.96 25.84 4.43
CA GLU A 15 -35.27 26.29 3.94
C GLU A 15 -36.38 25.28 4.31
N ASN A 16 -37.49 25.81 4.83
CA ASN A 16 -38.76 25.14 5.11
C ASN A 16 -39.50 24.76 3.82
N MET A 17 -40.48 23.84 3.89
CA MET A 17 -41.80 23.95 3.22
C MET A 17 -42.78 22.92 3.80
N ASP A 18 -43.99 23.41 4.07
CA ASP A 18 -45.18 22.73 4.59
C ASP A 18 -45.80 21.71 3.61
N GLY A 19 -46.61 20.78 4.12
CA GLY A 19 -47.48 19.92 3.31
C GLY A 19 -48.28 18.91 4.12
N ASN A 20 -49.54 19.25 4.36
CA ASN A 20 -50.56 18.57 5.15
C ASN A 20 -51.25 17.40 4.38
N ASP A 21 -52.11 16.67 5.11
CA ASP A 21 -53.16 15.69 4.72
C ASP A 21 -52.82 14.19 4.87
N SER A 22 -53.67 13.29 5.40
CA SER A 22 -54.85 13.32 6.29
C SER A 22 -55.28 11.84 6.60
N PHE A 23 -55.81 11.58 7.82
CA PHE A 23 -56.98 10.70 8.17
C PHE A 23 -57.05 9.20 7.70
N ILE A 24 -57.26 8.13 8.51
CA ILE A 24 -58.48 7.69 9.28
C ILE A 24 -58.27 6.32 10.00
N ILE A 25 -58.60 6.26 11.30
CA ILE A 25 -59.41 5.29 12.12
C ILE A 25 -59.10 3.75 12.20
N ARG A 26 -58.84 3.23 13.42
CA ARG A 26 -59.70 2.31 14.26
C ARG A 26 -58.94 1.58 15.38
N SER A 27 -59.40 1.72 16.64
CA SER A 27 -60.05 0.61 17.39
C SER A 27 -60.62 1.07 18.76
N GLN A 28 -61.85 0.61 19.01
CA GLN A 28 -62.71 0.61 20.23
C GLN A 28 -62.20 -0.41 21.27
N GLU A 29 -62.72 -0.67 22.48
CA GLU A 29 -63.66 -0.12 23.49
C GLU A 29 -63.53 -1.10 24.69
N PHE A 30 -63.81 -0.65 25.92
CA PHE A 30 -64.74 -1.25 26.91
C PHE A 30 -64.36 -0.88 28.36
N GLN A 31 -65.14 0.00 28.97
CA GLN A 31 -65.31 0.09 30.42
C GLN A 31 -66.79 -0.17 30.72
N ARG A 32 -67.08 -1.07 31.65
CA ARG A 32 -68.42 -1.26 32.23
C ARG A 32 -68.38 -0.89 33.72
N MET A 33 -69.25 0.04 34.08
CA MET A 33 -69.73 0.26 35.44
C MET A 33 -70.73 -0.82 35.86
N THR A 34 -70.80 -1.15 37.15
CA THR A 34 -72.04 -1.59 37.78
C THR A 34 -72.11 -1.09 39.22
N THR A 35 -73.23 -0.46 39.55
CA THR A 35 -73.67 0.15 40.83
C THR A 35 -74.32 -0.88 41.76
N LEU A 36 -74.31 -0.65 43.09
CA LEU A 36 -75.29 -1.11 44.11
C LEU A 36 -74.99 -0.40 45.45
N ARG A 37 -75.71 0.67 45.82
CA ARG A 37 -76.92 0.79 46.67
C ARG A 37 -76.63 1.16 48.14
N PHE A 38 -77.06 2.37 48.50
CA PHE A 38 -77.27 2.84 49.88
C PHE A 38 -78.55 2.21 50.45
N GLY A 39 -78.48 1.75 51.71
CA GLY A 39 -79.59 1.22 52.51
C GLY A 39 -79.80 2.04 53.79
N THR A 40 -81.07 2.24 54.13
CA THR A 40 -81.69 3.16 55.10
C THR A 40 -81.70 2.66 56.56
N PHE A 41 -81.65 3.58 57.54
CA PHE A 41 -82.24 3.43 58.90
C PHE A 41 -83.79 3.43 58.79
N PRO A 42 -84.63 2.86 59.70
CA PRO A 42 -84.66 3.01 61.19
C PRO A 42 -85.30 1.76 61.90
N PRO A 43 -86.04 1.80 63.06
CA PRO A 43 -86.12 2.71 64.22
C PRO A 43 -85.94 2.01 65.61
N GLN A 44 -86.00 2.83 66.66
CA GLN A 44 -85.96 2.52 68.09
C GLN A 44 -87.04 1.54 68.59
N GLY A 45 -86.68 0.73 69.59
CA GLY A 45 -87.59 -0.04 70.44
C GLY A 45 -87.19 0.09 71.92
N VAL A 46 -88.12 0.58 72.72
CA VAL A 46 -88.10 0.78 74.18
C VAL A 46 -88.06 -0.56 74.92
N ILE A 47 -87.39 -0.67 76.07
CA ILE A 47 -87.82 -1.41 77.30
C ILE A 47 -86.91 -1.09 78.50
N LYS A 48 -87.51 -0.37 79.46
CA LYS A 48 -87.57 -0.51 80.94
C LYS A 48 -86.29 -0.65 81.80
N ASP A 49 -86.23 0.25 82.78
CA ASP A 49 -85.53 0.12 84.07
C ASP A 49 -85.84 -1.21 84.79
N PRO A 50 -84.86 -1.71 85.56
CA PRO A 50 -85.14 -1.88 86.98
C PRO A 50 -83.98 -1.47 87.91
N HIS A 51 -84.35 -0.68 88.92
CA HIS A 51 -83.89 -0.67 90.31
C HIS A 51 -82.41 -0.47 90.66
N LEU A 52 -82.20 0.60 91.45
CA LEU A 52 -81.10 0.85 92.39
C LEU A 52 -80.69 -0.42 93.16
N ASN A 53 -79.41 -0.78 93.06
CA ASN A 53 -78.71 -1.53 94.10
C ASN A 53 -77.31 -0.92 94.32
N SER A 54 -76.92 -0.93 95.59
CA SER A 54 -75.80 -0.35 96.34
C SER A 54 -74.44 -0.15 95.63
N PRO A 55 -73.61 0.82 96.06
CA PRO A 55 -72.27 1.05 95.50
C PRO A 55 -71.33 -0.14 95.79
N PRO A 56 -70.53 -0.61 94.81
CA PRO A 56 -69.55 -1.66 95.06
C PRO A 56 -68.28 -1.10 95.72
N GLU A 57 -67.73 -1.88 96.65
CA GLU A 57 -66.49 -1.64 97.41
C GLU A 57 -65.27 -1.43 96.51
N ILE A 58 -64.46 -0.43 96.87
CA ILE A 58 -63.15 -0.17 96.28
C ILE A 58 -62.15 -1.17 96.89
N LYS A 59 -61.75 -2.19 96.14
CA LYS A 59 -60.59 -3.03 96.48
C LYS A 59 -59.30 -2.28 96.16
N ALA A 60 -58.37 -2.25 97.12
CA ALA A 60 -57.05 -1.65 96.95
C ALA A 60 -56.23 -2.44 95.92
N VAL A 61 -55.73 -1.75 94.90
CA VAL A 61 -54.87 -2.30 93.84
C VAL A 61 -53.56 -2.82 94.45
N THR A 62 -53.14 -4.03 94.07
CA THR A 62 -51.91 -4.65 94.58
C THR A 62 -50.68 -4.20 93.80
N SER A 63 -49.51 -4.14 94.46
CA SER A 63 -48.23 -3.74 93.83
C SER A 63 -47.86 -4.57 92.60
N ASP A 64 -48.24 -5.85 92.57
CA ASP A 64 -47.94 -6.76 91.45
C ASP A 64 -48.84 -6.54 90.24
N GLU A 65 -50.11 -6.16 90.44
CA GLU A 65 -51.02 -5.75 89.35
C GLU A 65 -50.52 -4.48 88.67
N VAL A 66 -50.02 -3.49 89.45
CA VAL A 66 -49.39 -2.29 88.89
C VAL A 66 -48.13 -2.64 88.11
N ARG A 67 -47.29 -3.56 88.63
CA ARG A 67 -46.05 -3.97 87.95
C ARG A 67 -46.32 -4.64 86.61
N LEU A 68 -47.31 -5.54 86.53
CA LEU A 68 -47.71 -6.21 85.30
C LEU A 68 -48.26 -5.23 84.25
N ILE A 69 -49.13 -4.30 84.68
CA ILE A 69 -49.67 -3.25 83.80
C ILE A 69 -48.54 -2.35 83.29
N VAL A 70 -47.62 -1.94 84.15
CA VAL A 70 -46.46 -1.11 83.76
C VAL A 70 -45.55 -1.87 82.77
N GLN A 71 -45.32 -3.16 82.99
CA GLN A 71 -44.49 -3.98 82.10
C GLN A 71 -45.16 -4.14 80.72
N GLU A 72 -46.46 -4.36 80.68
CA GLU A 72 -47.25 -4.48 79.44
C GLU A 72 -47.30 -3.15 78.66
N VAL A 73 -47.48 -2.02 79.37
CA VAL A 73 -47.44 -0.67 78.77
C VAL A 73 -46.04 -0.36 78.23
N VAL A 74 -44.98 -0.65 78.98
CA VAL A 74 -43.59 -0.41 78.54
C VAL A 74 -43.22 -1.31 77.36
N GLN A 75 -43.63 -2.58 77.36
CA GLN A 75 -43.43 -3.52 76.24
C GLN A 75 -44.14 -3.02 74.99
N LYS A 76 -45.41 -2.60 75.12
CA LYS A 76 -46.22 -2.07 74.02
C LYS A 76 -45.66 -0.75 73.47
N GLU A 77 -45.19 0.15 74.33
CA GLU A 77 -44.52 1.39 73.91
C GLU A 77 -43.17 1.12 73.24
N LEU A 78 -42.38 0.16 73.72
CA LEU A 78 -41.14 -0.29 73.06
C LEU A 78 -41.41 -0.92 71.70
N ASP A 79 -42.46 -1.75 71.57
CA ASP A 79 -42.86 -2.34 70.29
C ASP A 79 -43.37 -1.27 69.32
N MET A 80 -44.15 -0.31 69.80
CA MET A 80 -44.58 0.86 69.02
C MET A 80 -43.40 1.73 68.59
N MET A 81 -42.40 1.90 69.46
CA MET A 81 -41.17 2.62 69.14
C MET A 81 -40.30 1.86 68.13
N ALA A 82 -40.17 0.54 68.28
CA ALA A 82 -39.44 -0.33 67.34
C ALA A 82 -40.10 -0.36 65.96
N GLN A 83 -41.44 -0.42 65.90
CA GLN A 83 -42.19 -0.29 64.65
C GLN A 83 -41.98 1.08 64.01
N LYS A 84 -42.08 2.17 64.79
CA LYS A 84 -41.80 3.53 64.28
C LYS A 84 -40.38 3.64 63.74
N PHE A 85 -39.40 3.08 64.45
CA PHE A 85 -38.00 3.11 64.04
C PHE A 85 -37.76 2.28 62.77
N SER A 86 -38.33 1.07 62.68
CA SER A 86 -38.29 0.24 61.48
C SER A 86 -38.93 0.95 60.28
N ASN A 87 -40.09 1.58 60.48
CA ASN A 87 -40.76 2.34 59.43
C ASN A 87 -39.93 3.57 59.00
N MET A 88 -39.30 4.27 59.94
CA MET A 88 -38.41 5.40 59.65
C MET A 88 -37.21 4.95 58.81
N ILE A 89 -36.58 3.82 59.16
CA ILE A 89 -35.45 3.26 58.40
C ILE A 89 -35.88 2.90 56.99
N VAL A 90 -36.99 2.16 56.82
CA VAL A 90 -37.52 1.80 55.49
C VAL A 90 -37.81 3.05 54.66
N THR A 91 -38.37 4.09 55.28
CA THR A 91 -38.68 5.35 54.60
C THR A 91 -37.42 6.07 54.13
N ILE A 92 -36.40 6.19 54.99
CA ILE A 92 -35.13 6.84 54.65
C ILE A 92 -34.40 6.04 53.56
N ILE A 93 -34.31 4.72 53.70
CA ILE A 93 -33.65 3.85 52.71
C ILE A 93 -34.33 3.99 51.34
N ASN A 94 -35.66 3.93 51.27
CA ASN A 94 -36.37 4.09 50.00
C ASN A 94 -36.17 5.49 49.41
N ARG A 95 -36.16 6.54 50.25
CA ARG A 95 -35.92 7.92 49.81
C ARG A 95 -34.55 8.09 49.18
N GLU A 96 -33.50 7.51 49.76
CA GLU A 96 -32.14 7.61 49.24
C GLU A 96 -31.87 6.61 48.10
N LEU A 97 -32.54 5.45 48.06
CA LEU A 97 -32.35 4.45 46.99
C LEU A 97 -33.09 4.78 45.69
N GLU A 98 -34.22 5.48 45.73
CA GLU A 98 -34.95 5.86 44.51
C GLU A 98 -34.14 6.71 43.51
N PRO A 99 -33.42 7.78 43.92
CA PRO A 99 -32.58 8.53 42.99
C PRO A 99 -31.45 7.67 42.41
N ILE A 100 -30.81 6.84 43.23
CA ILE A 100 -29.76 5.90 42.79
C ILE A 100 -30.32 4.91 41.75
N LYS A 101 -31.53 4.38 41.98
CA LYS A 101 -32.19 3.47 41.06
C LYS A 101 -32.56 4.14 39.75
N SER A 102 -32.93 5.42 39.78
CA SER A 102 -33.14 6.22 38.57
C SER A 102 -31.83 6.42 37.81
N GLU A 103 -30.76 6.85 38.46
CA GLU A 103 -29.45 7.03 37.83
C GLU A 103 -28.92 5.72 37.22
N ILE A 104 -29.10 4.58 37.89
CA ILE A 104 -28.74 3.26 37.36
C ILE A 104 -29.55 2.93 36.09
N ARG A 105 -30.83 3.29 36.05
CA ARG A 105 -31.66 3.11 34.85
C ARG A 105 -31.16 3.97 33.68
N ASP A 106 -30.88 5.24 33.94
CA ASP A 106 -30.40 6.17 32.91
C ASP A 106 -29.01 5.76 32.40
N LEU A 107 -28.14 5.27 33.30
CA LEU A 107 -26.84 4.72 32.96
C LEU A 107 -26.97 3.44 32.13
N LYS A 108 -27.93 2.56 32.44
CA LYS A 108 -28.23 1.37 31.62
C LYS A 108 -28.68 1.75 30.21
N GLU A 109 -29.52 2.78 30.06
CA GLU A 109 -29.94 3.28 28.75
C GLU A 109 -28.75 3.85 27.96
N SER A 110 -27.92 4.67 28.60
CA SER A 110 -26.68 5.19 28.00
C SER A 110 -25.74 4.06 27.58
N PHE A 111 -25.57 3.03 28.40
CA PHE A 111 -24.70 1.89 28.09
C PHE A 111 -25.21 1.06 26.90
N ASN A 112 -26.53 0.85 26.80
CA ASN A 112 -27.15 0.18 25.65
C ASN A 112 -26.96 1.00 24.36
N PHE A 113 -27.11 2.32 24.44
CA PHE A 113 -26.84 3.22 23.32
C PHE A 113 -25.38 3.13 22.87
N HIS A 114 -24.43 3.24 23.81
CA HIS A 114 -23.00 3.13 23.52
C HIS A 114 -22.61 1.76 22.96
N THR A 115 -23.23 0.68 23.44
CA THR A 115 -23.01 -0.67 22.89
C THR A 115 -23.46 -0.74 21.42
N THR A 116 -24.63 -0.19 21.12
CA THR A 116 -25.17 -0.15 19.74
C THR A 116 -24.26 0.67 18.82
N GLU A 117 -23.81 1.84 19.26
CA GLU A 117 -22.87 2.67 18.49
C GLU A 117 -21.51 2.01 18.32
N PHE A 118 -21.04 1.27 19.33
CA PHE A 118 -19.81 0.50 19.24
C PHE A 118 -19.91 -0.62 18.19
N ASP A 119 -21.03 -1.36 18.18
CA ASP A 119 -21.29 -2.39 17.17
C ASP A 119 -21.38 -1.81 15.75
N ARG A 120 -21.97 -0.61 15.60
CA ARG A 120 -21.99 0.14 14.34
C ARG A 120 -20.57 0.51 13.89
N LEU A 121 -19.77 1.11 14.76
CA LEU A 121 -18.39 1.48 14.47
C LEU A 121 -17.51 0.27 14.14
N GLN A 122 -17.70 -0.85 14.86
CA GLN A 122 -17.01 -2.10 14.60
C GLN A 122 -17.33 -2.62 13.19
N SER A 123 -18.60 -2.54 12.79
CA SER A 123 -19.08 -2.94 11.46
C SER A 123 -18.49 -2.05 10.36
N GLU A 124 -18.54 -0.73 10.53
CA GLU A 124 -17.94 0.24 9.59
C GLU A 124 -16.43 0.05 9.47
N HIS A 125 -15.73 -0.23 10.57
CA HIS A 125 -14.29 -0.49 10.55
C HIS A 125 -13.95 -1.76 9.76
N VAL A 126 -14.75 -2.82 9.89
CA VAL A 126 -14.57 -4.05 9.10
C VAL A 126 -14.80 -3.77 7.62
N GLU A 127 -15.85 -3.01 7.27
CA GLU A 127 -16.13 -2.62 5.90
C GLU A 127 -15.01 -1.77 5.30
N LEU A 128 -14.57 -0.73 6.01
CA LEU A 128 -13.47 0.13 5.57
C LEU A 128 -12.16 -0.65 5.41
N THR A 129 -11.88 -1.59 6.30
CA THR A 129 -10.71 -2.47 6.21
C THR A 129 -10.77 -3.34 4.96
N ASN A 130 -11.95 -3.85 4.61
CA ASN A 130 -12.15 -4.65 3.40
C ASN A 130 -12.00 -3.78 2.14
N ASN A 131 -12.57 -2.58 2.14
CA ASN A 131 -12.44 -1.62 1.04
C ASN A 131 -10.97 -1.23 0.84
N TYR A 132 -10.23 -0.90 1.90
CA TYR A 132 -8.80 -0.61 1.84
C TYR A 132 -8.00 -1.78 1.24
N LYS A 133 -8.29 -3.02 1.64
CA LYS A 133 -7.63 -4.21 1.06
C LYS A 133 -7.93 -4.36 -0.43
N ASN A 134 -9.14 -4.08 -0.87
CA ASN A 134 -9.54 -4.17 -2.28
C ASN A 134 -8.86 -3.09 -3.11
N VAL A 135 -8.95 -1.83 -2.68
CA VAL A 135 -8.28 -0.69 -3.34
C VAL A 135 -6.78 -0.91 -3.43
N LYS A 136 -6.14 -1.43 -2.37
CA LYS A 136 -4.71 -1.75 -2.38
C LYS A 136 -4.36 -2.83 -3.41
N LYS A 137 -5.17 -3.89 -3.51
CA LYS A 137 -4.98 -4.95 -4.51
C LYS A 137 -5.12 -4.40 -5.93
N GLU A 138 -6.13 -3.57 -6.17
CA GLU A 138 -6.34 -2.94 -7.48
C GLU A 138 -5.18 -2.02 -7.84
N ASN A 139 -4.69 -1.21 -6.89
CA ASN A 139 -3.53 -0.34 -7.09
C ASN A 139 -2.26 -1.15 -7.42
N ASP A 140 -2.02 -2.27 -6.73
CA ASP A 140 -0.91 -3.18 -7.03
C ASP A 140 -1.01 -3.77 -8.45
N ILE A 141 -2.22 -4.12 -8.90
CA ILE A 141 -2.47 -4.62 -10.26
C ILE A 141 -2.24 -3.49 -11.28
N LEU A 142 -2.79 -2.31 -11.01
CA LEU A 142 -2.68 -1.15 -11.88
C LEU A 142 -1.21 -0.74 -12.08
N ASN A 143 -0.42 -0.65 -11.00
CA ASN A 143 1.00 -0.36 -11.08
C ASN A 143 1.78 -1.37 -11.92
N LYS A 144 1.43 -2.67 -11.82
CA LYS A 144 2.04 -3.72 -12.66
C LYS A 144 1.67 -3.54 -14.14
N THR A 145 0.40 -3.26 -14.43
CA THR A 145 -0.08 -3.04 -15.79
C THR A 145 0.55 -1.79 -16.40
N VAL A 146 0.61 -0.68 -15.66
CA VAL A 146 1.31 0.55 -16.08
C VAL A 146 2.79 0.27 -16.37
N GLY A 147 3.45 -0.52 -15.52
CA GLY A 147 4.83 -0.97 -15.73
C GLY A 147 5.01 -1.78 -17.02
N ASP A 148 4.14 -2.77 -17.28
CA ASP A 148 4.18 -3.59 -18.50
C ASP A 148 3.90 -2.76 -19.76
N LEU A 149 2.86 -1.93 -19.74
CA LEU A 149 2.49 -1.06 -20.85
C LEU A 149 3.60 -0.06 -21.16
N SER A 150 4.22 0.54 -20.14
CA SER A 150 5.37 1.43 -20.31
C SER A 150 6.54 0.70 -20.98
N GLN A 151 6.84 -0.54 -20.59
CA GLN A 151 7.89 -1.33 -21.24
C GLN A 151 7.57 -1.65 -22.70
N ARG A 152 6.32 -2.04 -23.00
CA ARG A 152 5.86 -2.32 -24.37
C ARG A 152 5.90 -1.07 -25.24
N LEU A 153 5.47 0.07 -24.71
CA LEU A 153 5.54 1.36 -25.41
C LEU A 153 6.99 1.72 -25.74
N ASN A 154 7.89 1.65 -24.76
CA ASN A 154 9.32 1.92 -24.97
C ASN A 154 9.95 1.00 -26.03
N TYR A 155 9.54 -0.29 -26.06
CA TYR A 155 9.98 -1.23 -27.08
C TYR A 155 9.49 -0.83 -28.48
N LEU A 156 8.20 -0.53 -28.63
CA LEU A 156 7.62 -0.10 -29.91
C LEU A 156 8.23 1.23 -30.39
N GLU A 157 8.43 2.17 -29.48
CA GLU A 157 9.07 3.45 -29.78
C GLU A 157 10.50 3.26 -30.31
N GLN A 158 11.27 2.34 -29.71
CA GLN A 158 12.61 2.02 -30.18
C GLN A 158 12.59 1.25 -31.51
N GLN A 159 11.61 0.37 -31.69
CA GLN A 159 11.43 -0.38 -32.94
C GLN A 159 11.08 0.54 -34.11
N ALA A 160 10.26 1.58 -33.89
CA ALA A 160 9.95 2.60 -34.89
C ALA A 160 11.19 3.37 -35.37
N ARG A 161 12.28 3.39 -34.59
CA ARG A 161 13.58 4.00 -34.95
C ARG A 161 14.60 2.99 -35.47
N SER A 162 14.19 1.75 -35.76
CA SER A 162 15.11 0.68 -36.21
C SER A 162 15.77 0.94 -37.56
N ASN A 163 15.27 1.87 -38.36
CA ASN A 163 15.93 2.28 -39.60
C ASN A 163 16.81 3.52 -39.42
N ASN A 164 16.80 4.11 -38.24
CA ASN A 164 17.33 5.44 -38.01
C ASN A 164 18.73 5.36 -37.38
N LEU A 165 19.59 6.29 -37.80
CA LEU A 165 20.84 6.59 -37.14
C LEU A 165 20.90 8.08 -36.79
N GLU A 166 21.79 8.42 -35.88
CA GLU A 166 22.03 9.79 -35.43
C GLU A 166 23.49 10.15 -35.69
N ILE A 167 23.71 11.25 -36.41
CA ILE A 167 25.02 11.88 -36.62
C ILE A 167 25.13 13.06 -35.68
N GLN A 168 26.09 13.00 -34.77
CA GLN A 168 26.32 14.00 -33.73
C GLN A 168 27.58 14.82 -34.02
N CYS A 169 27.62 16.04 -33.48
CA CYS A 169 28.73 16.99 -33.63
C CYS A 169 28.98 17.46 -35.07
N LEU A 170 27.98 17.39 -35.93
CA LEU A 170 28.07 17.97 -37.26
C LEU A 170 27.82 19.50 -37.19
N PRO A 171 28.76 20.36 -37.61
CA PRO A 171 28.56 21.82 -37.64
C PRO A 171 27.31 22.22 -38.44
N GLU A 172 26.62 23.29 -38.01
CA GLU A 172 25.38 23.78 -38.65
C GLU A 172 25.71 24.85 -39.70
N ASN A 173 25.18 24.69 -40.92
CA ASN A 173 25.28 25.70 -41.98
C ASN A 173 23.89 26.02 -42.53
N LYS A 174 23.62 27.29 -42.87
CA LYS A 174 22.31 27.74 -43.37
C LYS A 174 21.90 27.07 -44.70
N GLN A 175 22.87 26.69 -45.52
CA GLN A 175 22.67 26.09 -46.85
C GLN A 175 23.20 24.65 -46.89
N GLU A 176 23.12 23.92 -45.78
CA GLU A 176 23.58 22.54 -45.74
C GLU A 176 22.66 21.60 -46.54
N ASN A 177 23.28 20.67 -47.28
CA ASN A 177 22.57 19.53 -47.86
C ASN A 177 22.95 18.27 -47.09
N LEU A 178 22.08 17.86 -46.18
CA LEU A 178 22.33 16.71 -45.31
C LEU A 178 22.40 15.38 -46.09
N PHE A 179 21.70 15.25 -47.23
CA PHE A 179 21.79 14.06 -48.07
C PHE A 179 23.20 13.93 -48.66
N THR A 180 23.77 15.02 -49.16
CA THR A 180 25.15 15.04 -49.66
C THR A 180 26.15 14.65 -48.57
N VAL A 181 25.98 15.18 -47.35
CA VAL A 181 26.85 14.83 -46.21
C VAL A 181 26.77 13.34 -45.87
N VAL A 182 25.58 12.74 -45.87
CA VAL A 182 25.41 11.30 -45.61
C VAL A 182 26.05 10.45 -46.71
N LYS A 183 25.94 10.85 -47.98
CA LYS A 183 26.61 10.16 -49.10
C LYS A 183 28.13 10.26 -49.01
N GLN A 184 28.66 11.44 -48.67
CA GLN A 184 30.09 11.65 -48.41
C GLN A 184 30.59 10.79 -47.26
N LEU A 185 29.85 10.76 -46.15
CA LEU A 185 30.13 9.88 -45.01
C LEU A 185 30.24 8.42 -45.46
N GLY A 186 29.27 7.96 -46.26
CA GLY A 186 29.29 6.61 -46.85
C GLY A 186 30.56 6.33 -47.66
N SER A 187 30.91 7.23 -48.57
CA SER A 187 32.13 7.13 -49.39
C SER A 187 33.41 7.03 -48.54
N VAL A 188 33.56 7.91 -47.55
CA VAL A 188 34.73 7.96 -46.64
C VAL A 188 34.93 6.64 -45.88
N VAL A 189 33.83 6.05 -45.40
CA VAL A 189 33.92 4.82 -44.60
C VAL A 189 33.87 3.53 -45.44
N GLY A 190 33.78 3.65 -46.77
CA GLY A 190 33.70 2.51 -47.69
C GLY A 190 32.35 1.80 -47.69
N CYS A 191 31.26 2.54 -47.44
CA CYS A 191 29.88 2.09 -47.48
C CYS A 191 29.09 3.01 -48.41
N GLU A 192 29.03 2.69 -49.70
CA GLU A 192 28.31 3.50 -50.68
C GLU A 192 26.81 3.59 -50.33
N ILE A 193 26.29 4.81 -50.20
CA ILE A 193 24.89 5.10 -49.90
C ILE A 193 24.26 5.78 -51.12
N LYS A 194 23.19 5.21 -51.66
CA LYS A 194 22.45 5.78 -52.78
C LYS A 194 21.36 6.73 -52.28
N ASP A 195 20.89 7.62 -53.15
CA ASP A 195 19.77 8.51 -52.84
C ASP A 195 18.49 7.71 -52.48
N SER A 196 18.27 6.56 -53.11
CA SER A 196 17.15 5.65 -52.80
C SER A 196 17.22 5.01 -51.41
N ASP A 197 18.40 5.01 -50.78
CA ASP A 197 18.59 4.39 -49.47
C ASP A 197 18.20 5.31 -48.32
N ILE A 198 18.13 6.63 -48.57
CA ILE A 198 17.83 7.67 -47.58
C ILE A 198 16.37 8.10 -47.74
N MET A 199 15.53 7.71 -46.78
CA MET A 199 14.12 8.11 -46.76
C MET A 199 13.94 9.55 -46.27
N ASN A 200 14.70 9.93 -45.23
CA ASN A 200 14.62 11.26 -44.64
C ASN A 200 15.93 11.61 -43.91
N CYS A 201 16.26 12.89 -43.88
CA CYS A 201 17.45 13.39 -43.18
C CYS A 201 17.17 14.78 -42.61
N THR A 202 17.11 14.91 -41.28
CA THR A 202 16.72 16.17 -40.62
C THR A 202 17.51 16.42 -39.35
N ARG A 203 17.67 17.69 -38.98
CA ARG A 203 18.21 18.04 -37.65
C ARG A 203 17.15 17.91 -36.57
N THR A 204 17.54 17.36 -35.43
CA THR A 204 16.68 17.27 -34.25
C THR A 204 16.82 18.50 -33.36
N ALA A 205 15.71 18.98 -32.82
CA ALA A 205 15.72 20.06 -31.83
C ALA A 205 16.54 19.68 -30.59
N LYS A 206 17.20 20.67 -29.98
CA LYS A 206 17.88 20.48 -28.70
C LYS A 206 16.83 20.46 -27.59
N LEU A 207 16.99 19.59 -26.61
CA LEU A 207 16.21 19.65 -25.37
C LEU A 207 16.62 20.85 -24.52
N GLN A 208 17.91 21.21 -24.55
CA GLN A 208 18.45 22.39 -23.88
C GLN A 208 19.04 23.35 -24.93
N THR A 209 18.35 24.47 -25.14
CA THR A 209 18.71 25.46 -26.16
C THR A 209 20.03 26.20 -25.85
N SER A 210 20.41 26.28 -24.58
CA SER A 210 21.64 26.94 -24.11
C SER A 210 22.93 26.17 -24.40
N ASN A 211 22.86 24.94 -24.91
CA ASN A 211 24.04 24.13 -25.20
C ASN A 211 24.61 24.49 -26.57
N ASP A 212 25.87 24.91 -26.62
CA ASP A 212 26.59 25.28 -27.87
C ASP A 212 26.82 24.08 -28.81
N ARG A 213 26.70 22.84 -28.33
CA ARG A 213 26.86 21.65 -29.18
C ARG A 213 25.85 21.67 -30.33
N PRO A 214 26.27 21.47 -31.60
CA PRO A 214 25.35 21.46 -32.74
C PRO A 214 24.22 20.43 -32.61
N ARG A 215 23.06 20.73 -33.21
CA ARG A 215 21.92 19.80 -33.29
C ARG A 215 22.32 18.53 -34.02
N SER A 216 21.98 17.36 -33.47
CA SER A 216 22.21 16.10 -34.16
C SER A 216 21.36 16.00 -35.44
N VAL A 217 21.86 15.26 -36.42
CA VAL A 217 21.14 14.89 -37.64
C VAL A 217 20.59 13.47 -37.46
N VAL A 218 19.29 13.27 -37.66
CA VAL A 218 18.68 11.95 -37.75
C VAL A 218 18.53 11.59 -39.22
N VAL A 219 19.06 10.43 -39.59
CA VAL A 219 18.95 9.86 -40.92
C VAL A 219 18.05 8.63 -40.82
N GLN A 220 16.97 8.61 -41.57
CA GLN A 220 16.09 7.46 -41.72
C GLN A 220 16.44 6.75 -43.02
N LEU A 221 16.87 5.50 -42.91
CA LEU A 221 17.22 4.68 -44.07
C LEU A 221 16.04 3.80 -44.50
N VAL A 222 16.12 3.24 -45.70
CA VAL A 222 15.07 2.34 -46.21
C VAL A 222 15.01 1.01 -45.43
N SER A 223 16.14 0.56 -44.86
CA SER A 223 16.17 -0.68 -44.07
C SER A 223 17.18 -0.66 -42.91
N PRO A 224 16.95 -1.47 -41.86
CA PRO A 224 17.91 -1.65 -40.77
C PRO A 224 19.24 -2.24 -41.24
N LYS A 225 19.25 -2.99 -42.36
CA LYS A 225 20.46 -3.61 -42.91
C LYS A 225 21.47 -2.57 -43.37
N ILE A 226 21.01 -1.52 -44.06
CA ILE A 226 21.88 -0.43 -44.52
C ILE A 226 22.37 0.38 -43.33
N ARG A 227 21.49 0.64 -42.35
CA ARG A 227 21.86 1.27 -41.08
C ARG A 227 23.00 0.51 -40.39
N ASP A 228 22.85 -0.81 -40.24
CA ASP A 228 23.83 -1.65 -39.55
C ASP A 228 25.15 -1.74 -40.32
N LEU A 229 25.08 -1.80 -41.65
CA LEU A 229 26.24 -1.79 -42.52
C LEU A 229 27.03 -0.48 -42.38
N LEU A 230 26.35 0.66 -42.38
CA LEU A 230 26.98 1.97 -42.24
C LEU A 230 27.61 2.13 -40.85
N LEU A 231 26.89 1.76 -39.78
CA LEU A 231 27.42 1.77 -38.41
C LEU A 231 28.66 0.87 -38.28
N ALA A 232 28.61 -0.35 -38.82
CA ALA A 232 29.74 -1.27 -38.81
C ALA A 232 30.94 -0.72 -39.61
N SER A 233 30.69 -0.06 -40.73
CA SER A 233 31.73 0.56 -41.58
C SER A 233 32.42 1.72 -40.86
N VAL A 234 31.66 2.58 -40.17
CA VAL A 234 32.21 3.64 -39.31
C VAL A 234 33.07 3.05 -38.18
N ILE A 235 32.61 1.98 -37.53
CA ILE A 235 33.40 1.30 -36.48
C ILE A 235 34.70 0.73 -37.06
N LYS A 236 34.64 0.08 -38.23
CA LYS A 236 35.83 -0.47 -38.92
C LYS A 236 36.81 0.63 -39.32
N TYR A 237 36.31 1.74 -39.88
CA TYR A 237 37.11 2.92 -40.22
C TYR A 237 37.87 3.43 -38.98
N ASN A 238 37.16 3.72 -37.88
CA ASN A 238 37.77 4.23 -36.66
C ASN A 238 38.75 3.27 -35.99
N LYS A 239 38.60 1.95 -36.19
CA LYS A 239 39.58 0.94 -35.73
C LYS A 239 40.83 0.92 -36.60
N ARG A 240 40.71 1.17 -37.90
CA ARG A 240 41.85 1.24 -38.83
C ARG A 240 42.64 2.54 -38.68
N THR A 241 41.98 3.63 -38.27
CA THR A 241 42.58 4.96 -38.08
C THR A 241 42.41 5.48 -36.65
N PRO A 242 43.05 4.87 -35.63
CA PRO A 242 42.86 5.25 -34.23
C PRO A 242 43.26 6.71 -33.93
N GLU A 243 44.32 7.22 -34.59
CA GLU A 243 44.83 8.58 -34.45
C GLU A 243 44.03 9.64 -35.25
N SER A 244 43.30 9.21 -36.28
CA SER A 244 42.45 10.08 -37.10
C SER A 244 41.09 9.42 -37.32
N LYS A 245 40.31 9.37 -36.24
CA LYS A 245 38.91 8.96 -36.29
C LYS A 245 38.10 9.92 -37.16
N LEU A 246 36.93 9.45 -37.59
CA LEU A 246 35.98 10.20 -38.41
C LEU A 246 35.75 11.61 -37.87
N SER A 247 35.98 12.59 -38.72
CA SER A 247 35.97 14.01 -38.39
C SER A 247 35.31 14.85 -39.48
N THR A 248 35.04 16.12 -39.18
CA THR A 248 34.49 17.09 -40.13
C THR A 248 35.36 17.27 -41.37
N ALA A 249 36.69 17.17 -41.22
CA ALA A 249 37.63 17.27 -42.33
C ALA A 249 37.49 16.11 -43.33
N ASP A 250 37.24 14.89 -42.84
CA ASP A 250 37.03 13.73 -43.70
C ASP A 250 35.75 13.87 -44.54
N LEU A 251 34.76 14.60 -44.02
CA LEU A 251 33.49 14.90 -44.70
C LEU A 251 33.59 16.12 -45.63
N GLY A 252 34.78 16.71 -45.80
CA GLY A 252 34.98 17.89 -46.65
C GLY A 252 34.28 19.15 -46.13
N LEU A 253 33.97 19.22 -44.83
CA LEU A 253 33.34 20.39 -44.22
C LEU A 253 34.40 21.43 -43.85
N ALA A 254 34.13 22.68 -44.23
CA ALA A 254 34.98 23.82 -43.87
C ALA A 254 34.97 24.07 -42.35
N GLY A 255 36.10 24.55 -41.81
CA GLY A 255 36.25 24.91 -40.40
C GLY A 255 37.30 24.06 -39.68
N SER A 256 37.29 24.12 -38.34
CA SER A 256 38.21 23.36 -37.51
C SER A 256 37.88 21.86 -37.52
N LYS A 257 38.93 21.02 -37.54
CA LYS A 257 38.78 19.57 -37.45
C LYS A 257 38.13 19.22 -36.11
N SER A 258 36.96 18.61 -36.17
CA SER A 258 36.23 18.15 -34.98
C SER A 258 35.66 16.75 -35.19
N PRO A 259 35.54 15.94 -34.12
CA PRO A 259 35.09 14.55 -34.24
C PRO A 259 33.60 14.46 -34.56
N VAL A 260 33.25 13.56 -35.47
CA VAL A 260 31.86 13.26 -35.85
C VAL A 260 31.50 11.86 -35.37
N TYR A 261 30.36 11.74 -34.71
CA TYR A 261 29.91 10.46 -34.14
C TYR A 261 28.66 9.96 -34.86
N VAL A 262 28.70 8.72 -35.32
CA VAL A 262 27.56 8.04 -35.93
C VAL A 262 27.09 6.95 -34.97
N VAL A 263 25.86 7.05 -34.50
CA VAL A 263 25.29 6.15 -33.48
C VAL A 263 23.88 5.71 -33.85
N GLU A 264 23.39 4.65 -33.20
CA GLU A 264 21.99 4.26 -33.32
C GLU A 264 21.06 5.34 -32.76
N HIS A 265 19.94 5.60 -33.44
CA HIS A 265 18.95 6.54 -32.94
C HIS A 265 18.11 5.91 -31.82
N LEU A 266 18.45 6.24 -30.58
CA LEU A 266 17.73 5.78 -29.39
C LEU A 266 16.51 6.66 -29.07
N SER A 267 15.46 6.03 -28.54
CA SER A 267 14.34 6.76 -27.94
C SER A 267 14.79 7.56 -26.71
N PRO A 268 14.08 8.63 -26.31
CA PRO A 268 14.44 9.42 -25.12
C PRO A 268 14.61 8.55 -23.87
N ALA A 269 13.72 7.58 -23.66
CA ALA A 269 13.81 6.62 -22.56
C ALA A 269 15.08 5.75 -22.63
N HIS A 270 15.43 5.23 -23.81
CA HIS A 270 16.66 4.44 -23.99
C HIS A 270 17.93 5.30 -23.87
N LYS A 271 17.91 6.56 -24.32
CA LYS A 271 19.00 7.52 -24.10
C LYS A 271 19.24 7.75 -22.61
N ALA A 272 18.18 8.00 -21.85
CA ALA A 272 18.24 8.18 -20.41
C ALA A 272 18.73 6.90 -19.70
N LEU A 273 18.21 5.73 -20.10
CA LEU A 273 18.63 4.44 -19.58
C LEU A 273 20.12 4.17 -19.87
N HIS A 274 20.59 4.47 -21.07
CA HIS A 274 22.00 4.32 -21.44
C HIS A 274 22.90 5.25 -20.61
N ALA A 275 22.51 6.51 -20.41
CA ALA A 275 23.24 7.45 -19.57
C ALA A 275 23.34 6.95 -18.11
N ALA A 276 22.20 6.55 -17.52
CA ALA A 276 22.15 5.98 -16.17
C ALA A 276 22.99 4.68 -16.07
N THR A 277 22.92 3.83 -17.09
CA THR A 277 23.72 2.60 -17.17
C THR A 277 25.20 2.89 -17.18
N ARG A 278 25.67 3.87 -17.97
CA ARG A 278 27.10 4.24 -18.01
C ARG A 278 27.60 4.76 -16.67
N LEU A 279 26.83 5.61 -16.00
CA LEU A 279 27.18 6.13 -14.68
C LEU A 279 27.33 4.98 -13.67
N ARG A 280 26.31 4.11 -13.60
CA ARG A 280 26.27 3.00 -12.65
C ARG A 280 27.27 1.90 -12.96
N ALA A 281 27.52 1.63 -14.23
CA ALA A 281 28.56 0.71 -14.69
C ALA A 281 29.94 1.16 -14.19
N LYS A 282 30.25 2.46 -14.30
CA LYS A 282 31.51 3.03 -13.80
C LYS A 282 31.65 2.83 -12.29
N GLU A 283 30.61 3.14 -11.50
CA GLU A 283 30.60 2.92 -10.05
C GLU A 283 30.81 1.46 -9.65
N LYS A 284 30.30 0.52 -10.46
CA LYS A 284 30.36 -0.92 -10.19
C LYS A 284 31.54 -1.64 -10.85
N GLY A 285 32.45 -0.90 -11.49
CA GLY A 285 33.63 -1.45 -12.13
C GLY A 285 33.35 -2.27 -13.40
N TYR A 286 32.26 -1.96 -14.12
CA TYR A 286 31.97 -2.51 -15.44
C TYR A 286 32.76 -1.74 -16.50
N LYS A 287 33.65 -2.42 -17.22
CA LYS A 287 34.54 -1.78 -18.20
C LYS A 287 33.85 -1.45 -19.52
N PHE A 288 32.81 -2.21 -19.90
CA PHE A 288 32.20 -2.07 -21.22
C PHE A 288 30.70 -1.82 -21.11
N VAL A 289 30.25 -0.79 -21.82
CA VAL A 289 28.83 -0.47 -22.04
C VAL A 289 28.66 -0.14 -23.51
N TRP A 290 27.76 -0.82 -24.20
CA TRP A 290 27.51 -0.57 -25.62
C TRP A 290 26.04 -0.77 -25.97
N ILE A 291 25.68 -0.28 -27.15
CA ILE A 291 24.36 -0.41 -27.73
C ILE A 291 24.47 -1.34 -28.95
N ARG A 292 23.48 -2.21 -29.13
CA ARG A 292 23.31 -2.97 -30.35
C ARG A 292 21.82 -3.23 -30.59
N ASN A 293 21.31 -2.86 -31.75
CA ASN A 293 19.89 -3.04 -32.13
C ASN A 293 18.93 -2.36 -31.13
N GLY A 294 19.26 -1.14 -30.70
CA GLY A 294 18.50 -0.38 -29.71
C GLY A 294 18.57 -0.93 -28.28
N ARG A 295 19.32 -2.02 -28.04
CA ARG A 295 19.45 -2.67 -26.73
C ARG A 295 20.77 -2.28 -26.07
N ILE A 296 20.74 -2.09 -24.76
CA ILE A 296 21.90 -1.67 -23.97
C ILE A 296 22.50 -2.89 -23.28
N PHE A 297 23.80 -3.07 -23.45
CA PHE A 297 24.56 -4.17 -22.88
C PHE A 297 25.67 -3.64 -22.00
N VAL A 298 25.94 -4.37 -20.92
CA VAL A 298 27.07 -4.12 -20.02
C VAL A 298 27.90 -5.37 -19.83
N ARG A 299 29.21 -5.22 -19.68
CA ARG A 299 30.13 -6.33 -19.42
C ARG A 299 31.24 -5.89 -18.48
N LYS A 300 31.56 -6.75 -17.52
CA LYS A 300 32.51 -6.40 -16.46
C LYS A 300 33.95 -6.36 -16.98
N ASN A 301 34.42 -7.48 -17.53
CA ASN A 301 35.74 -7.64 -18.13
C ASN A 301 35.65 -8.37 -19.49
N ILE A 302 36.77 -8.52 -20.19
CA ILE A 302 36.81 -9.17 -21.52
C ILE A 302 36.50 -10.67 -21.48
N ASP A 303 36.51 -11.29 -20.30
CA ASP A 303 36.20 -12.72 -20.12
C ASP A 303 34.80 -12.95 -19.53
N SER A 304 34.17 -11.92 -18.98
CA SER A 304 32.86 -12.05 -18.32
C SER A 304 31.72 -12.13 -19.34
N ASP A 305 30.57 -12.69 -19.01
CA ASP A 305 29.40 -12.56 -19.88
C ASP A 305 28.84 -11.14 -19.92
N HIS A 306 28.09 -10.86 -20.99
CA HIS A 306 27.38 -9.59 -21.16
C HIS A 306 25.97 -9.67 -20.55
N ILE A 307 25.49 -8.55 -20.02
CA ILE A 307 24.18 -8.43 -19.38
C ILE A 307 23.36 -7.41 -20.17
N LEU A 308 22.14 -7.80 -20.54
CA LEU A 308 21.16 -6.92 -21.18
C LEU A 308 20.45 -6.06 -20.12
N ILE A 309 20.51 -4.75 -20.28
CA ILE A 309 19.81 -3.79 -19.42
C ILE A 309 18.50 -3.37 -20.09
N LYS A 310 17.38 -3.81 -19.52
CA LYS A 310 16.03 -3.50 -20.03
C LYS A 310 15.37 -2.31 -19.33
N ASN A 311 15.75 -2.05 -18.07
CA ASN A 311 15.17 -1.01 -17.24
C ASN A 311 16.14 -0.63 -16.11
N LEU A 312 15.78 0.40 -15.35
CA LEU A 312 16.61 0.92 -14.24
C LEU A 312 16.80 -0.13 -13.14
N GLU A 313 15.79 -0.97 -12.87
CA GLU A 313 15.91 -2.05 -11.87
C GLU A 313 16.95 -3.10 -12.25
N ALA A 314 17.04 -3.44 -13.53
CA ALA A 314 18.01 -4.41 -14.04
C ALA A 314 19.44 -3.95 -13.71
N ILE A 315 19.70 -2.64 -13.77
CA ILE A 315 20.99 -2.04 -13.40
C ILE A 315 21.31 -2.26 -11.92
N ASN A 316 20.31 -2.13 -11.04
CA ASN A 316 20.49 -2.36 -9.60
C ASN A 316 20.73 -3.83 -9.24
N LYS A 317 20.16 -4.75 -10.03
CA LYS A 317 20.24 -6.20 -9.78
C LYS A 317 21.51 -6.86 -10.35
N ILE A 318 22.34 -6.11 -11.08
CA ILE A 318 23.56 -6.59 -11.74
C ILE A 318 24.43 -7.47 -10.80
N LEU A 319 24.70 -7.03 -9.57
CA LEU A 319 25.56 -7.76 -8.63
C LEU A 319 24.96 -9.13 -8.22
N ILE A 320 23.66 -9.15 -7.91
CA ILE A 320 22.98 -10.34 -7.40
C ILE A 320 22.85 -11.38 -8.51
N THR A 321 22.54 -10.94 -9.73
CA THR A 321 22.46 -11.81 -10.90
C THR A 321 23.82 -12.43 -11.22
N SER A 322 24.90 -11.62 -11.25
CA SER A 322 26.25 -12.15 -11.49
C SER A 322 26.68 -13.20 -10.45
N VAL A 323 26.36 -12.99 -9.17
CA VAL A 323 26.65 -13.98 -8.11
C VAL A 323 25.82 -15.25 -8.27
N ARG A 324 24.55 -15.13 -8.67
CA ARG A 324 23.69 -16.29 -8.95
C ARG A 324 24.24 -17.11 -10.11
N ASP A 325 24.65 -16.46 -11.19
CA ASP A 325 25.18 -17.17 -12.36
C ASP A 325 26.56 -17.80 -12.08
N PHE A 326 27.44 -17.09 -11.35
CA PHE A 326 28.69 -17.67 -10.84
C PHE A 326 28.44 -18.94 -10.02
N ASN A 327 27.46 -18.89 -9.10
CA ASN A 327 27.10 -20.02 -8.26
C ASN A 327 26.41 -21.18 -9.02
N LYS A 328 25.88 -20.95 -10.23
CA LYS A 328 25.35 -22.02 -11.08
C LYS A 328 26.47 -22.74 -11.83
N THR A 329 27.48 -22.00 -12.29
CA THR A 329 28.63 -22.57 -13.01
C THR A 329 29.66 -23.20 -12.08
N HIS A 330 29.61 -22.90 -10.78
CA HIS A 330 30.50 -23.45 -9.75
C HIS A 330 29.68 -24.16 -8.65
N PRO A 331 29.33 -25.44 -8.83
CA PRO A 331 28.58 -26.20 -7.83
C PRO A 331 29.44 -26.52 -6.59
N ASN A 332 28.77 -26.88 -5.49
CA ASN A 332 29.38 -27.32 -4.22
C ASN A 332 30.29 -26.26 -3.57
N ASP A 333 31.52 -26.63 -3.19
CA ASP A 333 32.44 -25.84 -2.37
C ASP A 333 33.10 -24.68 -3.16
N ASP A 334 32.94 -24.68 -4.49
CA ASP A 334 33.44 -23.62 -5.37
C ASP A 334 32.42 -22.49 -5.59
N ARG A 335 31.24 -22.57 -4.97
CA ARG A 335 30.33 -21.43 -4.87
C ARG A 335 31.04 -20.25 -4.20
N LEU A 336 30.58 -19.03 -4.47
CA LEU A 336 31.20 -17.80 -4.00
C LEU A 336 31.58 -17.90 -2.52
N ASN A 337 32.88 -17.87 -2.25
CA ASN A 337 33.45 -18.05 -0.92
C ASN A 337 34.56 -17.01 -0.63
N THR A 338 35.03 -16.96 0.61
CA THR A 338 36.07 -16.03 1.08
C THR A 338 37.36 -16.11 0.27
N LYS A 339 37.72 -17.30 -0.23
CA LYS A 339 38.89 -17.49 -1.10
C LYS A 339 38.67 -16.89 -2.49
N CYS A 340 37.46 -17.00 -3.06
CA CYS A 340 37.10 -16.36 -4.34
C CYS A 340 37.25 -14.84 -4.33
N ILE A 341 37.14 -14.21 -3.15
CA ILE A 341 37.28 -12.76 -2.97
C ILE A 341 38.64 -12.35 -2.37
N GLY A 342 39.59 -13.29 -2.26
CA GLY A 342 40.97 -13.02 -1.85
C GLY A 342 41.17 -12.80 -0.35
N LEU A 343 40.24 -13.25 0.50
CA LEU A 343 40.43 -13.18 1.95
C LEU A 343 41.28 -14.36 2.45
N PRO A 344 42.22 -14.12 3.39
CA PRO A 344 43.04 -15.18 3.97
C PRO A 344 42.21 -16.07 4.91
N GLY A 345 42.63 -17.33 5.07
CA GLY A 345 42.00 -18.32 5.94
C GLY A 345 41.12 -19.33 5.21
N ASP A 346 40.28 -20.03 5.98
CA ASP A 346 39.43 -21.11 5.48
C ASP A 346 38.35 -20.60 4.50
N ARG A 347 37.96 -21.48 3.57
CA ARG A 347 36.85 -21.23 2.65
C ARG A 347 35.55 -21.13 3.46
N ARG A 348 34.97 -19.93 3.50
CA ARG A 348 33.64 -19.67 4.08
C ARG A 348 32.70 -19.18 2.99
N PRO A 349 31.45 -19.66 2.95
CA PRO A 349 30.50 -19.23 1.94
C PRO A 349 30.16 -17.75 2.10
N VAL A 350 30.08 -17.03 0.97
CA VAL A 350 29.72 -15.61 0.92
C VAL A 350 28.35 -15.49 0.25
N TYR A 351 27.39 -14.94 0.98
CA TYR A 351 26.02 -14.74 0.49
C TYR A 351 25.81 -13.29 0.09
N VAL A 352 25.35 -13.08 -1.16
CA VAL A 352 24.95 -11.78 -1.66
C VAL A 352 23.43 -11.78 -1.81
N ALA A 353 22.76 -10.97 -1.00
CA ALA A 353 21.32 -10.80 -1.02
C ALA A 353 20.93 -9.39 -1.46
N GLU A 354 19.69 -9.23 -1.92
CA GLU A 354 19.11 -7.90 -2.08
C GLU A 354 18.90 -7.25 -0.72
N TYR A 355 18.98 -5.92 -0.68
CA TYR A 355 18.60 -5.17 0.51
C TYR A 355 17.10 -5.33 0.75
N LEU A 356 16.74 -5.81 1.94
CA LEU A 356 15.37 -5.94 2.41
C LEU A 356 15.15 -4.98 3.58
N PRO A 357 14.05 -4.19 3.59
CA PRO A 357 13.63 -3.41 4.74
C PRO A 357 13.53 -4.27 6.01
N ALA A 358 13.65 -3.66 7.21
CA ALA A 358 13.71 -4.40 8.48
C ALA A 358 12.51 -5.36 8.68
N THR A 359 11.31 -4.90 8.32
CA THR A 359 10.08 -5.71 8.36
C THR A 359 10.15 -6.92 7.42
N SER A 360 10.56 -6.72 6.17
CA SER A 360 10.74 -7.80 5.20
C SER A 360 11.87 -8.77 5.57
N ARG A 361 12.96 -8.30 6.19
CA ARG A 361 14.02 -9.18 6.72
C ARG A 361 13.51 -10.11 7.81
N LYS A 362 12.70 -9.59 8.74
CA LYS A 362 12.07 -10.40 9.79
C LYS A 362 11.18 -11.47 9.17
N LEU A 363 10.34 -11.08 8.20
CA LEU A 363 9.49 -12.03 7.48
C LEU A 363 10.31 -13.08 6.71
N PHE A 364 11.44 -12.70 6.11
CA PHE A 364 12.30 -13.64 5.40
C PHE A 364 12.96 -14.65 6.34
N TYR A 365 13.38 -14.20 7.53
CA TYR A 365 13.87 -15.08 8.59
C TYR A 365 12.80 -16.10 9.01
N GLU A 366 11.59 -15.64 9.31
CA GLU A 366 10.47 -16.50 9.67
C GLU A 366 10.13 -17.50 8.56
N ALA A 367 10.13 -17.06 7.30
CA ALA A 367 9.92 -17.94 6.14
C ALA A 367 11.02 -19.01 6.01
N ARG A 368 12.29 -18.69 6.32
CA ARG A 368 13.38 -19.67 6.31
C ARG A 368 13.25 -20.70 7.43
N GLU A 369 12.84 -20.28 8.62
CA GLU A 369 12.60 -21.22 9.73
C GLU A 369 11.41 -22.12 9.42
N PHE A 370 10.32 -21.56 8.89
CA PHE A 370 9.19 -22.34 8.40
C PHE A 370 9.61 -23.34 7.32
N ALA A 371 10.44 -22.91 6.36
CA ALA A 371 10.93 -23.78 5.30
C ALA A 371 11.68 -24.99 5.84
N LYS A 372 12.55 -24.79 6.85
CA LYS A 372 13.27 -25.89 7.52
C LYS A 372 12.31 -26.83 8.24
N GLN A 373 11.38 -26.29 9.02
CA GLN A 373 10.43 -27.07 9.81
C GLN A 373 9.48 -27.90 8.94
N LYS A 374 9.09 -27.38 7.77
CA LYS A 374 8.07 -27.98 6.90
C LYS A 374 8.64 -28.62 5.63
N GLY A 375 9.97 -28.75 5.55
CA GLY A 375 10.65 -29.47 4.47
C GLY A 375 10.58 -28.79 3.10
N TYR A 376 10.51 -27.45 3.06
CA TYR A 376 10.65 -26.72 1.80
C TYR A 376 12.13 -26.65 1.39
N LYS A 377 12.48 -27.23 0.24
CA LYS A 377 13.87 -27.22 -0.25
C LYS A 377 14.38 -25.81 -0.59
N PHE A 378 13.50 -24.89 -0.97
CA PHE A 378 13.90 -23.57 -1.45
C PHE A 378 13.17 -22.45 -0.72
N CYS A 379 13.94 -21.50 -0.17
CA CYS A 379 13.47 -20.23 0.35
C CYS A 379 14.42 -19.14 -0.13
N TRP A 380 13.92 -18.17 -0.90
CA TRP A 380 14.74 -17.11 -1.48
C TRP A 380 13.95 -15.82 -1.62
N THR A 381 14.65 -14.72 -1.86
CA THR A 381 14.02 -13.45 -2.21
C THR A 381 14.32 -13.06 -3.66
N ALA A 382 13.36 -12.39 -4.29
CA ALA A 382 13.55 -11.77 -5.59
C ALA A 382 12.65 -10.53 -5.72
N ASN A 383 13.25 -9.38 -6.07
CA ASN A 383 12.55 -8.11 -6.26
C ASN A 383 11.82 -7.68 -4.98
N GLY A 384 12.45 -7.87 -3.82
CA GLY A 384 11.86 -7.56 -2.51
C GLY A 384 10.75 -8.52 -2.05
N ASN A 385 10.41 -9.54 -2.85
CA ASN A 385 9.41 -10.55 -2.52
C ASN A 385 10.08 -11.82 -2.00
N ILE A 386 9.43 -12.50 -1.05
CA ILE A 386 9.92 -13.74 -0.44
C ILE A 386 9.16 -14.92 -1.05
N PHE A 387 9.88 -15.94 -1.48
CA PHE A 387 9.31 -17.13 -2.09
C PHE A 387 9.71 -18.41 -1.36
N LEU A 388 8.77 -19.35 -1.31
CA LEU A 388 8.96 -20.72 -0.84
C LEU A 388 8.66 -21.70 -1.97
N ARG A 389 9.41 -22.79 -2.05
CA ARG A 389 9.09 -23.90 -2.96
C ARG A 389 9.48 -25.24 -2.33
N LYS A 390 8.56 -26.21 -2.36
CA LYS A 390 8.73 -27.49 -1.67
C LYS A 390 9.79 -28.35 -2.35
N THR A 391 9.65 -28.56 -3.65
CA THR A 391 10.59 -29.31 -4.50
C THR A 391 10.73 -28.64 -5.86
N GLU A 392 11.73 -29.08 -6.64
CA GLU A 392 11.94 -28.56 -7.99
C GLU A 392 10.74 -28.93 -8.89
N GLY A 393 10.31 -28.00 -9.75
CA GLY A 393 9.13 -28.17 -10.61
C GLY A 393 7.77 -27.80 -9.98
N VAL A 394 7.64 -27.77 -8.65
CA VAL A 394 6.39 -27.36 -7.99
C VAL A 394 6.22 -25.84 -7.99
N LYS A 395 4.96 -25.38 -8.06
CA LYS A 395 4.62 -23.95 -8.01
C LYS A 395 5.20 -23.30 -6.75
N GLN A 396 5.86 -22.17 -6.94
CA GLN A 396 6.37 -21.37 -5.83
C GLN A 396 5.25 -20.62 -5.11
N VAL A 397 5.37 -20.51 -3.79
CA VAL A 397 4.47 -19.74 -2.93
C VAL A 397 5.11 -18.39 -2.63
N LEU A 398 4.35 -17.31 -2.81
CA LEU A 398 4.77 -15.96 -2.46
C LEU A 398 4.35 -15.67 -1.01
N VAL A 399 5.33 -15.44 -0.13
CA VAL A 399 5.10 -15.10 1.28
C VAL A 399 4.97 -13.58 1.39
N LYS A 400 3.72 -13.10 1.45
CA LYS A 400 3.44 -11.65 1.58
C LYS A 400 3.41 -11.18 3.04
N SER A 401 3.08 -12.08 3.96
CA SER A 401 2.93 -11.81 5.39
C SER A 401 3.12 -13.08 6.21
N VAL A 402 3.23 -12.92 7.52
CA VAL A 402 3.28 -14.04 8.49
C VAL A 402 2.02 -14.91 8.38
N GLU A 403 0.87 -14.29 8.09
CA GLU A 403 -0.39 -15.00 7.87
C GLU A 403 -0.32 -15.99 6.71
N THR A 404 0.47 -15.68 5.67
CA THR A 404 0.67 -16.62 4.55
C THR A 404 1.34 -17.91 5.03
N LEU A 405 2.29 -17.82 5.97
CA LEU A 405 2.94 -18.99 6.57
C LEU A 405 1.98 -19.78 7.46
N ARG A 406 1.10 -19.09 8.19
CA ARG A 406 0.06 -19.73 9.02
C ARG A 406 -0.96 -20.49 8.17
N ASN A 407 -1.42 -19.90 7.07
CA ASN A 407 -2.36 -20.59 6.18
C ASN A 407 -1.74 -21.84 5.56
N LEU A 408 -0.47 -21.76 5.13
CA LEU A 408 0.27 -22.93 4.64
C LEU A 408 0.47 -24.01 5.71
N GLN A 409 0.48 -23.64 6.99
CA GLN A 409 0.53 -24.61 8.10
C GLN A 409 -0.78 -25.39 8.20
N LEU A 410 -1.92 -24.72 8.03
CA LEU A 410 -3.26 -25.32 8.12
C LEU A 410 -3.49 -26.30 6.97
N ASP A 411 -3.11 -25.92 5.74
CA ASP A 411 -3.25 -26.77 4.54
C ASP A 411 -2.39 -28.05 4.58
N ILE A 412 -1.37 -28.11 5.46
CA ILE A 412 -0.51 -29.30 5.62
C ILE A 412 -1.04 -30.23 6.71
N ASN A 413 -1.87 -29.72 7.62
CA ASN A 413 -2.42 -30.46 8.75
C ASN A 413 -3.85 -31.00 8.49
N GLN A 414 -4.45 -30.66 7.34
CA GLN A 414 -5.61 -31.34 6.75
C GLN A 414 -5.12 -32.42 5.78
#